data_AF-A0A926ATA6-F1
#
_entry.id   AF-A0A926ATA6-F1
#
_cell.length_a   1.000
_cell.length_b   1.000
_cell.length_c   1.000
_cell.angle_alpha   90.00
_cell.angle_beta   90.00
_cell.angle_gamma   90.00
#
_symmetry.space_group_name_H-M   'P 1'
#
loop_
_entity.id
_entity.type
_entity.pdbx_description
1 polymer ?
#
loop_
_entity_poly.entity_id
_entity_poly.type
_entity_poly.pdbx_seq_one_letter_code
_entity_poly.pdbx_strand_id
1 'polypeptide(L)'
;MARFGAGFIEVGPVATERLEGRKAVERRDSSRAIWLPKEPVSDGLQVWCERLAGERSLGVKCLARLVVARGTPPQQAADECRTMIDRLRKHVDGFVVATSDEALHAGWSRDEWQTHVAGLVDCLASAEQSTPLWLVLRADLDHDQIGFLVDAASEAGCRGVLVDARVSSPDDGWLIGQVAFDRVKVTAMVLRERGGDELSIIAGGVHEPADALDLLAAGADLVLVDTGLVYSGPGLLKRINEAVLFAEGARSEVSVRDESNRHEANGSRPAMSITRWTWFWTLLLGLGLLFGGLLALGIASTRVILPYDEVFVGMSREEMNLISPRLLAFMQHDRVTLSGTMLAVAVLYLSLSWHGIRNGSHWAMMSVLVSALVGFVSFFLFLGFGYFDPFHAFVTAIMFQFLLMAWHSNLGPMRFTAFPNLREDRAWRLAQWGQLTFVIHGAVLIVAGAVICGVGCTTVFVQEDLEFMEVCPGDLSLANPRLIPLIAHDRASFGGMLISTGVTVLLTSLWGLRQGARWQWWMLLLAGAPAYGLAIGVHLAVGYMSGWHLAPAFGGLAALLVGLVLLWPFVGQLNSDLEREWAARLSSG
;
A
#
# COMPACT_ATOMS: atom_id res chain seq x y z
N MET A 1 10.34 -0.55 7.89
CA MET A 1 10.73 -0.55 6.47
C MET A 1 10.39 -1.85 5.75
N ALA A 2 10.67 -3.02 6.30
CA ALA A 2 10.32 -4.32 5.70
C ALA A 2 8.86 -4.40 5.21
N ARG A 3 7.89 -4.01 6.05
CA ARG A 3 6.45 -3.99 5.70
C ARG A 3 6.06 -3.01 4.59
N PHE A 4 6.93 -2.05 4.25
CA PHE A 4 6.70 -1.11 3.14
C PHE A 4 7.27 -1.62 1.80
N GLY A 5 7.93 -2.77 1.79
CA GLY A 5 8.43 -3.43 0.57
C GLY A 5 9.96 -3.40 0.40
N ALA A 6 10.73 -3.08 1.44
CA ALA A 6 12.19 -3.20 1.37
C ALA A 6 12.61 -4.68 1.23
N GLY A 7 13.55 -4.99 0.34
CA GLY A 7 14.14 -6.34 0.22
C GLY A 7 15.25 -6.60 1.26
N PHE A 8 15.89 -5.54 1.72
CA PHE A 8 16.90 -5.53 2.78
C PHE A 8 16.86 -4.19 3.54
N ILE A 9 17.49 -4.13 4.70
CA ILE A 9 17.64 -2.92 5.52
C ILE A 9 19.10 -2.78 5.92
N GLU A 10 19.65 -1.59 5.79
CA GLU A 10 20.94 -1.24 6.36
C GLU A 10 20.74 -0.50 7.70
N VAL A 11 21.42 -0.95 8.75
CA VAL A 11 21.41 -0.35 10.09
C VAL A 11 22.76 0.25 10.42
N GLY A 12 22.80 1.14 11.42
CA GLY A 12 23.99 1.89 11.78
C GLY A 12 23.85 3.37 11.42
N PRO A 13 24.98 4.10 11.29
CA PRO A 13 26.34 3.58 11.38
C PRO A 13 26.75 3.16 12.80
N VAL A 14 27.54 2.09 12.89
CA VAL A 14 28.05 1.51 14.14
C VAL A 14 29.54 1.85 14.27
N ALA A 15 29.93 2.33 15.45
CA ALA A 15 31.31 2.48 15.88
C ALA A 15 31.54 1.64 17.15
N THR A 16 32.79 1.37 17.49
CA THR A 16 33.18 0.66 18.73
C THR A 16 32.67 1.41 19.96
N GLU A 17 32.95 2.71 20.02
CA GLU A 17 32.47 3.65 21.04
C GLU A 17 31.36 4.56 20.51
N ARG A 18 30.73 5.32 21.41
CA ARG A 18 29.75 6.33 21.04
C ARG A 18 30.45 7.53 20.38
N LEU A 19 29.95 7.97 19.24
CA LEU A 19 30.43 9.15 18.52
C LEU A 19 29.33 10.22 18.52
N GLU A 20 29.59 11.38 19.11
CA GLU A 20 28.61 12.47 19.24
C GLU A 20 28.70 13.48 18.08
N GLY A 21 27.55 13.74 17.45
CA GLY A 21 27.41 14.78 16.43
C GLY A 21 27.30 16.17 17.04
N ARG A 22 28.13 17.11 16.58
CA ARG A 22 28.14 18.50 17.09
C ARG A 22 27.19 19.44 16.34
N LYS A 23 26.81 19.10 15.10
CA LYS A 23 25.97 19.90 14.22
C LYS A 23 24.68 19.14 13.89
N ALA A 24 23.59 19.89 13.74
CA ALA A 24 22.27 19.31 13.43
C ALA A 24 22.19 18.87 11.97
N VAL A 25 21.33 17.87 11.70
CA VAL A 25 20.97 17.45 10.34
C VAL A 25 19.96 18.44 9.76
N GLU A 26 20.16 18.88 8.53
CA GLU A 26 19.31 19.89 7.90
C GLU A 26 18.67 19.38 6.60
N ARG A 27 17.38 19.60 6.44
CA ARG A 27 16.67 19.32 5.19
C ARG A 27 16.84 20.48 4.21
N ARG A 28 17.29 20.19 2.98
CA ARG A 28 17.49 21.17 1.89
C ARG A 28 16.49 20.92 0.76
N ASP A 29 15.30 21.50 0.88
CA ASP A 29 14.20 21.26 -0.07
C ASP A 29 14.51 21.69 -1.51
N SER A 30 15.25 22.80 -1.69
CA SER A 30 15.59 23.31 -3.02
C SER A 30 16.45 22.35 -3.84
N SER A 31 17.28 21.53 -3.17
CA SER A 31 18.13 20.51 -3.79
C SER A 31 17.62 19.08 -3.58
N ARG A 32 16.43 18.91 -2.98
CA ARG A 32 15.91 17.61 -2.52
C ARG A 32 16.99 16.77 -1.82
N ALA A 33 17.75 17.42 -0.94
CA ALA A 33 18.89 16.80 -0.26
C ALA A 33 18.76 16.90 1.26
N ILE A 34 19.54 16.10 1.98
CA ILE A 34 19.77 16.23 3.41
C ILE A 34 21.23 16.62 3.59
N TRP A 35 21.46 17.69 4.36
CA TRP A 35 22.80 18.10 4.76
C TRP A 35 23.19 17.40 6.07
N LEU A 36 24.40 16.85 6.10
CA LEU A 36 24.97 16.15 7.25
C LEU A 36 26.36 16.67 7.59
N PRO A 37 26.77 16.69 8.87
CA PRO A 37 28.15 16.97 9.25
C PRO A 37 29.11 15.91 8.73
N LYS A 38 30.40 16.25 8.60
CA LYS A 38 31.42 15.29 8.16
C LYS A 38 31.81 14.29 9.25
N GLU A 39 31.67 14.68 10.52
CA GLU A 39 31.94 13.78 11.64
C GLU A 39 30.88 12.68 11.72
N PRO A 40 31.28 11.40 11.78
CA PRO A 40 30.33 10.30 11.96
C PRO A 40 29.67 10.36 13.34
N VAL A 41 28.42 9.92 13.40
CA VAL A 41 27.62 9.85 14.64
C VAL A 41 27.22 8.40 14.88
N SER A 42 27.41 7.88 16.08
CA SER A 42 27.04 6.51 16.42
C SER A 42 26.66 6.36 17.88
N ASP A 43 25.66 5.52 18.16
CA ASP A 43 25.27 5.14 19.53
C ASP A 43 26.25 4.13 20.18
N GLY A 44 27.19 3.58 19.40
CA GLY A 44 28.19 2.60 19.86
C GLY A 44 27.74 1.15 19.73
N LEU A 45 28.74 0.25 19.69
CA LEU A 45 28.58 -1.17 19.36
C LEU A 45 27.65 -1.91 20.33
N GLN A 46 27.79 -1.66 21.64
CA GLN A 46 27.01 -2.34 22.66
C GLN A 46 25.50 -2.08 22.50
N VAL A 47 25.11 -0.83 22.22
CA VAL A 47 23.71 -0.44 22.00
C VAL A 47 23.13 -1.16 20.77
N TRP A 48 23.90 -1.24 19.69
CA TRP A 48 23.47 -1.95 18.48
C TRP A 48 23.33 -3.46 18.69
N CYS A 49 24.24 -4.09 19.42
CA CYS A 49 24.11 -5.50 19.80
C CYS A 49 22.81 -5.77 20.57
N GLU A 50 22.48 -4.91 21.55
CA GLU A 50 21.26 -5.06 22.34
C GLU A 50 20.00 -4.87 21.50
N ARG A 51 19.96 -3.86 20.63
CA ARG A 51 18.84 -3.61 19.71
C ARG A 51 18.60 -4.80 18.78
N LEU A 52 19.66 -5.31 18.16
CA LEU A 52 19.55 -6.41 17.21
C LEU A 52 19.26 -7.76 17.89
N ALA A 53 19.71 -7.96 19.14
CA ALA A 53 19.37 -9.16 19.90
C ALA A 53 17.89 -9.22 20.32
N GLY A 54 17.24 -8.06 20.51
CA GLY A 54 15.82 -7.96 20.86
C GLY A 54 14.87 -8.26 19.70
N GLU A 55 15.34 -8.16 18.45
CA GLU A 55 14.52 -8.36 17.25
C GLU A 55 14.54 -9.83 16.81
N ARG A 56 13.39 -10.50 16.90
CA ARG A 56 13.28 -11.96 16.62
C ARG A 56 13.39 -12.34 15.14
N SER A 57 13.07 -11.43 14.21
CA SER A 57 13.32 -11.53 12.76
C SER A 57 12.69 -10.31 12.07
N LEU A 58 13.46 -9.61 11.23
CA LEU A 58 12.97 -8.48 10.45
C LEU A 58 12.16 -8.91 9.21
N GLY A 59 12.17 -10.21 8.87
CA GLY A 59 11.55 -10.76 7.65
C GLY A 59 12.27 -10.37 6.34
N VAL A 60 13.39 -9.65 6.44
CA VAL A 60 14.24 -9.18 5.34
C VAL A 60 15.71 -9.26 5.76
N LYS A 61 16.63 -9.20 4.80
CA LYS A 61 18.06 -9.19 5.07
C LYS A 61 18.49 -7.90 5.79
N CYS A 62 19.39 -8.01 6.75
CA CYS A 62 19.90 -6.89 7.54
C CYS A 62 21.40 -6.70 7.32
N LEU A 63 21.83 -5.50 6.93
CA LEU A 63 23.23 -5.13 6.77
C LEU A 63 23.65 -4.16 7.88
N ALA A 64 24.89 -4.23 8.38
CA ALA A 64 25.42 -3.25 9.34
C ALA A 64 26.45 -2.33 8.69
N ARG A 65 26.19 -1.02 8.71
CA ARG A 65 27.19 0.00 8.33
C ARG A 65 28.16 0.24 9.48
N LEU A 66 29.44 0.03 9.24
CA LEU A 66 30.54 0.25 10.19
C LEU A 66 31.27 1.55 9.85
N VAL A 67 31.57 2.34 10.88
CA VAL A 67 32.33 3.59 10.78
C VAL A 67 33.41 3.63 11.86
N VAL A 68 34.46 4.41 11.60
CA VAL A 68 35.50 4.74 12.58
C VAL A 68 35.52 6.25 12.81
N ALA A 69 36.12 6.69 13.91
CA ALA A 69 36.31 8.12 14.16
C ALA A 69 37.21 8.76 13.10
N ARG A 70 37.02 10.05 12.83
CA ARG A 70 37.86 10.78 11.88
C ARG A 70 39.30 10.89 12.40
N GLY A 71 40.29 10.67 11.55
CA GLY A 71 41.71 10.65 11.91
C GLY A 71 42.21 9.32 12.47
N THR A 72 41.41 8.25 12.44
CA THR A 72 41.81 6.94 12.95
C THR A 72 42.92 6.34 12.07
N PRO A 73 44.07 5.92 12.64
CA PRO A 73 45.13 5.28 11.87
C PRO A 73 44.71 3.94 11.25
N PRO A 74 45.34 3.48 10.14
CA PRO A 74 44.94 2.27 9.42
C PRO A 74 44.82 1.02 10.29
N GLN A 75 45.84 0.77 11.13
CA GLN A 75 45.87 -0.41 12.00
C GLN A 75 44.75 -0.39 13.04
N GLN A 76 44.52 0.77 13.67
CA GLN A 76 43.44 0.94 14.64
C GLN A 76 42.07 0.77 13.99
N ALA A 77 41.88 1.34 12.79
CA ALA A 77 40.63 1.19 12.04
C ALA A 77 40.35 -0.29 11.69
N ALA A 78 41.39 -1.06 11.33
CA ALA A 78 41.26 -2.50 11.10
C ALA A 78 40.84 -3.26 12.38
N ASP A 79 41.45 -2.96 13.52
CA ASP A 79 41.15 -3.60 14.80
C ASP A 79 39.72 -3.29 15.28
N GLU A 80 39.28 -2.04 15.13
CA GLU A 80 37.93 -1.60 15.46
C GLU A 80 36.87 -2.26 14.56
N CYS A 81 37.08 -2.28 13.25
CA CYS A 81 36.18 -2.96 12.31
C CYS A 81 36.09 -4.47 12.59
N ARG A 82 37.20 -5.16 12.86
CA ARG A 82 37.19 -6.59 13.23
C ARG A 82 36.41 -6.85 14.51
N THR A 83 36.57 -5.98 15.52
CA THR A 83 35.81 -6.07 16.78
C THR A 83 34.31 -5.92 16.54
N MET A 84 33.90 -4.95 15.72
CA MET A 84 32.50 -4.76 15.37
C MET A 84 31.93 -5.95 14.58
N ILE A 85 32.69 -6.48 13.61
CA ILE A 85 32.30 -7.66 12.82
C ILE A 85 32.07 -8.86 13.74
N ASP A 86 33.04 -9.19 14.61
CA ASP A 86 32.94 -10.35 15.50
C ASP A 86 31.71 -10.27 16.43
N ARG A 87 31.40 -9.08 16.93
CA ARG A 87 30.26 -8.85 17.82
C ARG A 87 28.91 -8.86 17.10
N LEU A 88 28.85 -8.42 15.85
CA LEU A 88 27.60 -8.25 15.09
C LEU A 88 27.28 -9.40 14.13
N ARG A 89 28.25 -10.22 13.72
CA ARG A 89 28.08 -11.28 12.70
C ARG A 89 26.95 -12.27 13.00
N LYS A 90 26.59 -12.45 14.28
CA LYS A 90 25.47 -13.32 14.70
C LYS A 90 24.09 -12.67 14.56
N HIS A 91 24.03 -11.39 14.21
CA HIS A 91 22.83 -10.56 14.21
C HIS A 91 22.49 -9.99 12.84
N VAL A 92 23.43 -9.97 11.89
CA VAL A 92 23.26 -9.35 10.56
C VAL A 92 23.69 -10.30 9.45
N ASP A 93 23.19 -10.06 8.25
CA ASP A 93 23.44 -10.86 7.05
C ASP A 93 24.61 -10.33 6.22
N GLY A 94 25.20 -9.17 6.56
CA GLY A 94 26.29 -8.56 5.81
C GLY A 94 26.80 -7.26 6.40
N PHE A 95 27.94 -6.78 5.92
CA PHE A 95 28.60 -5.58 6.42
C PHE A 95 28.88 -4.56 5.33
N VAL A 96 28.71 -3.29 5.68
CA VAL A 96 29.01 -2.13 4.82
C VAL A 96 30.07 -1.30 5.56
N VAL A 97 31.28 -1.19 5.04
CA VAL A 97 32.41 -0.54 5.76
C VAL A 97 32.72 0.81 5.14
N ALA A 98 32.56 1.86 5.93
CA ALA A 98 32.71 3.25 5.52
C ALA A 98 34.06 3.85 5.94
N THR A 99 35.16 3.16 5.66
CA THR A 99 36.54 3.61 5.94
C THR A 99 37.23 4.25 4.74
N SER A 100 36.68 4.12 3.53
CA SER A 100 37.30 4.66 2.29
C SER A 100 37.53 6.17 2.34
N ASP A 101 36.58 6.93 2.88
CA ASP A 101 36.72 8.38 3.02
C ASP A 101 37.82 8.75 4.02
N GLU A 102 37.98 7.98 5.09
CA GLU A 102 39.06 8.17 6.05
C GLU A 102 40.42 7.83 5.42
N ALA A 103 40.50 6.74 4.65
CA ALA A 103 41.71 6.36 3.94
C ALA A 103 42.19 7.46 2.97
N LEU A 104 41.27 8.05 2.20
CA LEU A 104 41.58 9.16 1.31
C LEU A 104 41.91 10.45 2.09
N HIS A 105 41.19 10.74 3.17
CA HIS A 105 41.37 11.98 3.93
C HIS A 105 42.68 12.00 4.73
N ALA A 106 43.03 10.89 5.37
CA ALA A 106 44.26 10.72 6.15
C ALA A 106 45.46 10.33 5.28
N GLY A 107 45.26 10.10 3.97
CA GLY A 107 46.33 9.82 3.02
C GLY A 107 47.00 8.46 3.22
N TRP A 108 46.21 7.42 3.48
CA TRP A 108 46.71 6.05 3.60
C TRP A 108 47.36 5.62 2.28
N SER A 109 48.45 4.89 2.37
CA SER A 109 49.08 4.25 1.22
C SER A 109 48.22 3.09 0.68
N ARG A 110 48.50 2.69 -0.55
CA ARG A 110 47.81 1.56 -1.19
C ARG A 110 47.95 0.28 -0.38
N ASP A 111 49.15 0.03 0.15
CA ASP A 111 49.47 -1.15 0.94
C ASP A 111 48.74 -1.16 2.29
N GLU A 112 48.62 0.01 2.95
CA GLU A 112 47.84 0.15 4.19
C GLU A 112 46.35 -0.11 3.95
N TRP A 113 45.78 0.45 2.87
CA TRP A 113 44.40 0.21 2.49
C TRP A 113 44.14 -1.26 2.14
N GLN A 114 45.01 -1.87 1.32
CA GLN A 114 44.91 -3.28 0.94
C GLN A 114 45.01 -4.19 2.16
N THR A 115 45.93 -3.91 3.08
CA THR A 115 46.10 -4.67 4.33
C THR A 115 44.87 -4.54 5.23
N HIS A 116 44.30 -3.34 5.34
CA HIS A 116 43.06 -3.11 6.08
C HIS A 116 41.92 -3.97 5.50
N VAL A 117 41.68 -3.91 4.19
CA VAL A 117 40.59 -4.66 3.53
C VAL A 117 40.83 -6.18 3.65
N ALA A 118 42.05 -6.66 3.42
CA ALA A 118 42.38 -8.08 3.53
C ALA A 118 42.10 -8.61 4.93
N GLY A 119 42.45 -7.85 5.98
CA GLY A 119 42.16 -8.22 7.37
C GLY A 119 40.66 -8.33 7.67
N LEU A 120 39.80 -7.54 7.00
CA LEU A 120 38.35 -7.66 7.13
C LEU A 120 37.80 -8.88 6.39
N VAL A 121 38.30 -9.13 5.18
CA VAL A 121 37.93 -10.30 4.36
C VAL A 121 38.32 -11.59 5.09
N ASP A 122 39.54 -11.68 5.62
CA ASP A 122 40.02 -12.84 6.38
C ASP A 122 39.18 -13.08 7.65
N CYS A 123 38.81 -12.00 8.34
CA CYS A 123 37.94 -12.08 9.52
C CYS A 123 36.57 -12.71 9.17
N LEU A 124 35.99 -12.33 8.02
CA LEU A 124 34.72 -12.87 7.54
C LEU A 124 34.86 -14.28 6.95
N ALA A 125 35.98 -14.60 6.29
CA ALA A 125 36.25 -15.92 5.70
C ALA A 125 36.52 -16.98 6.77
N SER A 126 37.07 -16.60 7.93
CA SER A 126 37.29 -17.50 9.07
C SER A 126 36.01 -17.97 9.77
N ALA A 127 34.85 -17.45 9.37
CA ALA A 127 33.56 -17.80 9.93
C ALA A 127 32.97 -19.07 9.30
N GLU A 128 32.14 -19.81 10.05
CA GLU A 128 31.35 -20.93 9.51
C GLU A 128 30.40 -20.51 8.38
N GLN A 129 30.02 -19.24 8.33
CA GLN A 129 29.11 -18.69 7.34
C GLN A 129 29.76 -17.53 6.59
N SER A 130 29.90 -17.68 5.27
CA SER A 130 30.36 -16.60 4.39
C SER A 130 29.39 -15.42 4.49
N THR A 131 29.92 -14.28 4.95
CA THR A 131 29.15 -13.06 5.18
C THR A 131 29.67 -11.99 4.21
N PRO A 132 28.83 -11.41 3.34
CA PRO A 132 29.25 -10.46 2.34
C PRO A 132 29.68 -9.12 2.95
N LEU A 133 30.60 -8.45 2.26
CA LEU A 133 31.22 -7.18 2.62
C LEU A 133 31.13 -6.21 1.45
N TRP A 134 30.68 -4.98 1.71
CA TRP A 134 30.72 -3.88 0.76
C TRP A 134 31.53 -2.71 1.32
N LEU A 135 32.37 -2.10 0.48
CA LEU A 135 33.10 -0.88 0.82
C LEU A 135 32.31 0.34 0.34
N VAL A 136 32.15 1.33 1.21
CA VAL A 136 31.42 2.55 0.85
C VAL A 136 32.30 3.47 0.02
N LEU A 137 31.79 3.91 -1.12
CA LEU A 137 32.40 4.90 -2.01
C LEU A 137 31.48 6.11 -2.10
N ARG A 138 32.07 7.30 -2.03
CA ARG A 138 31.33 8.56 -2.22
C ARG A 138 31.07 8.80 -3.71
N ALA A 139 29.98 9.49 -4.06
CA ALA A 139 29.57 9.66 -5.46
C ALA A 139 30.47 10.62 -6.27
N ASP A 140 31.18 11.53 -5.62
CA ASP A 140 32.04 12.54 -6.26
C ASP A 140 33.54 12.21 -6.16
N LEU A 141 33.90 10.93 -6.06
CA LEU A 141 35.26 10.47 -6.24
C LEU A 141 35.67 10.55 -7.72
N ASP A 142 36.92 10.91 -7.97
CA ASP A 142 37.48 10.89 -9.33
C ASP A 142 37.91 9.46 -9.75
N HIS A 143 38.28 9.32 -11.02
CA HIS A 143 38.63 8.01 -11.58
C HIS A 143 39.88 7.40 -10.93
N ASP A 144 40.84 8.22 -10.50
CA ASP A 144 42.08 7.76 -9.86
C ASP A 144 41.82 7.31 -8.42
N GLN A 145 40.92 7.99 -7.70
CA GLN A 145 40.48 7.62 -6.35
C GLN A 145 39.67 6.32 -6.34
N ILE A 146 38.70 6.19 -7.26
CA ILE A 146 38.00 4.91 -7.50
C ILE A 146 39.04 3.86 -7.86
N GLY A 147 39.96 4.24 -8.74
CA GLY A 147 41.20 3.58 -9.13
C GLY A 147 41.87 2.84 -7.97
N PHE A 148 42.41 3.66 -7.09
CA PHE A 148 43.10 3.31 -5.87
C PHE A 148 42.30 2.40 -4.95
N LEU A 149 41.04 2.74 -4.65
CA LEU A 149 40.25 2.03 -3.65
C LEU A 149 39.82 0.63 -4.11
N VAL A 150 39.30 0.54 -5.34
CA VAL A 150 38.61 -0.68 -5.81
C VAL A 150 39.59 -1.76 -6.28
N ASP A 151 40.71 -1.39 -6.92
CA ASP A 151 41.71 -2.40 -7.32
C ASP A 151 42.37 -3.04 -6.11
N ALA A 152 42.83 -2.23 -5.16
CA ALA A 152 43.44 -2.73 -3.93
C ALA A 152 42.46 -3.58 -3.10
N ALA A 153 41.18 -3.19 -3.05
CA ALA A 153 40.15 -3.98 -2.41
C ALA A 153 39.88 -5.31 -3.14
N SER A 154 39.86 -5.29 -4.47
CA SER A 154 39.65 -6.50 -5.29
C SER A 154 40.80 -7.49 -5.17
N GLU A 155 42.04 -7.00 -5.13
CA GLU A 155 43.25 -7.81 -4.85
C GLU A 155 43.23 -8.40 -3.44
N ALA A 156 42.65 -7.68 -2.47
CA ALA A 156 42.42 -8.17 -1.12
C ALA A 156 41.22 -9.14 -0.99
N GLY A 157 40.52 -9.46 -2.09
CA GLY A 157 39.40 -10.40 -2.12
C GLY A 157 38.03 -9.78 -1.82
N CYS A 158 37.92 -8.46 -1.64
CA CYS A 158 36.64 -7.78 -1.47
C CYS A 158 36.03 -7.42 -2.84
N ARG A 159 34.87 -8.02 -3.15
CA ARG A 159 34.14 -7.82 -4.41
C ARG A 159 32.81 -7.10 -4.23
N GLY A 160 32.66 -6.32 -3.15
CA GLY A 160 31.45 -5.53 -2.89
C GLY A 160 31.77 -4.04 -2.74
N VAL A 161 31.00 -3.20 -3.43
CA VAL A 161 31.04 -1.74 -3.28
C VAL A 161 29.64 -1.16 -3.12
N LEU A 162 29.51 -0.13 -2.30
CA LEU A 162 28.29 0.66 -2.13
C LEU A 162 28.57 2.10 -2.51
N VAL A 163 27.91 2.60 -3.56
CA VAL A 163 27.99 4.00 -3.98
C VAL A 163 26.99 4.80 -3.17
N ASP A 164 27.49 5.53 -2.18
CA ASP A 164 26.71 6.40 -1.31
C ASP A 164 26.40 7.71 -2.03
N ALA A 165 25.14 8.13 -2.01
CA ALA A 165 24.63 9.29 -2.76
C ALA A 165 24.98 10.62 -2.08
N ARG A 166 26.25 10.74 -1.72
CA ARG A 166 26.83 11.80 -0.92
C ARG A 166 27.84 12.58 -1.74
N VAL A 167 27.78 13.90 -1.66
CA VAL A 167 28.73 14.83 -2.29
C VAL A 167 29.14 15.94 -1.31
N SER A 168 30.33 16.52 -1.52
CA SER A 168 30.80 17.65 -0.70
C SER A 168 29.85 18.84 -0.77
N SER A 169 29.52 19.41 0.39
CA SER A 169 28.82 20.68 0.52
C SER A 169 29.81 21.85 0.68
N PRO A 170 29.50 23.04 0.13
CA PRO A 170 30.27 24.26 0.42
C PRO A 170 30.33 24.64 1.91
N ASP A 171 29.32 24.27 2.70
CA ASP A 171 29.20 24.62 4.12
C ASP A 171 29.96 23.66 5.06
N ASP A 172 31.01 23.02 4.54
CA ASP A 172 31.82 22.00 5.23
C ASP A 172 30.98 20.85 5.82
N GLY A 173 30.23 20.20 4.94
CA GLY A 173 29.39 19.05 5.24
C GLY A 173 29.16 18.18 4.03
N TRP A 174 28.19 17.29 4.14
CA TRP A 174 27.76 16.36 3.11
C TRP A 174 26.36 16.70 2.64
N LEU A 175 26.13 16.77 1.33
CA LEU A 175 24.79 16.75 0.76
C LEU A 175 24.49 15.33 0.28
N ILE A 176 23.41 14.75 0.81
CA ILE A 176 22.94 13.41 0.44
C ILE A 176 21.59 13.51 -0.27
N GLY A 177 21.41 12.74 -1.34
CA GLY A 177 20.12 12.60 -2.05
C GLY A 177 20.20 12.96 -3.52
N GLN A 178 19.11 13.53 -4.07
CA GLN A 178 18.93 13.67 -5.53
C GLN A 178 20.05 14.49 -6.20
N VAL A 179 20.64 15.45 -5.50
CA VAL A 179 21.77 16.27 -6.00
C VAL A 179 22.99 15.42 -6.41
N ALA A 180 23.14 14.23 -5.83
CA ALA A 180 24.23 13.30 -6.14
C ALA A 180 23.86 12.26 -7.20
N PHE A 181 22.59 12.16 -7.62
CA PHE A 181 22.08 11.03 -8.39
C PHE A 181 22.84 10.78 -9.70
N ASP A 182 23.05 11.83 -10.51
CA ASP A 182 23.77 11.70 -11.78
C ASP A 182 25.20 11.21 -11.57
N ARG A 183 25.85 11.64 -10.48
CA ARG A 183 27.20 11.18 -10.12
C ARG A 183 27.18 9.71 -9.68
N VAL A 184 26.22 9.32 -8.83
CA VAL A 184 26.05 7.91 -8.43
C VAL A 184 25.88 7.01 -9.65
N LYS A 185 25.04 7.42 -10.61
CA LYS A 185 24.80 6.69 -11.86
C LYS A 185 26.10 6.52 -12.66
N VAL A 186 26.86 7.60 -12.87
CA VAL A 186 28.14 7.54 -13.58
C VAL A 186 29.16 6.66 -12.84
N THR A 187 29.26 6.79 -11.51
CA THR A 187 30.15 5.95 -10.70
C THR A 187 29.77 4.48 -10.78
N ALA A 188 28.47 4.14 -10.76
CA ALA A 188 28.00 2.77 -10.93
C ALA A 188 28.40 2.19 -12.30
N MET A 189 28.28 2.98 -13.38
CA MET A 189 28.74 2.56 -14.72
C MET A 189 30.24 2.28 -14.74
N VAL A 190 31.05 3.21 -14.20
CA VAL A 190 32.52 3.05 -14.13
C VAL A 190 32.91 1.82 -13.32
N LEU A 191 32.22 1.56 -12.20
CA LEU A 191 32.47 0.39 -11.36
C LEU A 191 32.10 -0.90 -12.09
N ARG A 192 30.97 -0.93 -12.80
CA ARG A 192 30.55 -2.11 -13.56
C ARG A 192 31.50 -2.40 -14.72
N GLU A 193 31.90 -1.37 -15.48
CA GLU A 193 32.89 -1.50 -16.56
C GLU A 193 34.23 -2.06 -16.06
N ARG A 194 34.64 -1.65 -14.86
CA ARG A 194 35.92 -2.05 -14.28
C ARG A 194 35.88 -3.41 -13.60
N GLY A 195 34.82 -3.71 -12.85
CA GLY A 195 34.70 -4.90 -12.02
C GLY A 195 34.00 -6.09 -12.69
N GLY A 196 33.35 -5.87 -13.83
CA GLY A 196 32.53 -6.89 -14.50
C GLY A 196 31.39 -7.39 -13.61
N ASP A 197 30.83 -8.55 -13.96
CA ASP A 197 29.71 -9.16 -13.22
C ASP A 197 30.10 -9.70 -11.83
N GLU A 198 31.39 -9.87 -11.56
CA GLU A 198 31.89 -10.36 -10.26
C GLU A 198 31.83 -9.28 -9.16
N LEU A 199 31.81 -8.01 -9.52
CA LEU A 199 31.72 -6.91 -8.57
C LEU A 199 30.25 -6.69 -8.20
N SER A 200 29.91 -6.90 -6.92
CA SER A 200 28.59 -6.56 -6.39
C SER A 200 28.49 -5.06 -6.12
N ILE A 201 27.51 -4.40 -6.71
CA ILE A 201 27.31 -2.94 -6.63
C ILE A 201 25.97 -2.63 -5.99
N ILE A 202 25.99 -1.88 -4.89
CA ILE A 202 24.81 -1.24 -4.29
C ILE A 202 24.86 0.25 -4.61
N ALA A 203 23.78 0.86 -5.09
CA ALA A 203 23.75 2.29 -5.43
C ALA A 203 22.60 3.04 -4.73
N GLY A 204 22.89 4.20 -4.15
CA GLY A 204 21.93 5.03 -3.41
C GLY A 204 21.31 6.20 -4.20
N GLY A 205 20.56 7.06 -3.50
CA GLY A 205 20.14 8.36 -4.04
C GLY A 205 18.82 8.38 -4.81
N VAL A 206 18.00 7.34 -4.65
CA VAL A 206 16.73 7.17 -5.37
C VAL A 206 15.59 7.95 -4.73
N HIS A 207 14.91 8.80 -5.51
CA HIS A 207 13.72 9.55 -5.07
C HIS A 207 12.45 9.14 -5.82
N GLU A 208 12.57 8.51 -6.99
CA GLU A 208 11.43 8.02 -7.77
C GLU A 208 11.73 6.67 -8.46
N PRO A 209 10.71 5.93 -8.94
CA PRO A 209 10.94 4.60 -9.55
C PRO A 209 11.86 4.62 -10.77
N ALA A 210 11.85 5.70 -11.55
CA ALA A 210 12.78 5.89 -12.67
C ALA A 210 14.25 5.83 -12.22
N ASP A 211 14.58 6.45 -11.08
CA ASP A 211 15.94 6.50 -10.55
C ASP A 211 16.47 5.09 -10.25
N ALA A 212 15.64 4.24 -9.65
CA ALA A 212 16.01 2.85 -9.35
C ALA A 212 16.28 2.05 -10.62
N LEU A 213 15.43 2.18 -11.65
CA LEU A 213 15.64 1.52 -12.94
C LEU A 213 16.90 2.04 -13.64
N ASP A 214 17.18 3.34 -13.53
CA ASP A 214 18.38 3.96 -14.08
C ASP A 214 19.66 3.42 -13.43
N LEU A 215 19.66 3.21 -12.11
CA LEU A 215 20.80 2.63 -11.40
C LEU A 215 20.99 1.15 -11.70
N LEU A 216 19.91 0.37 -11.78
CA LEU A 216 19.97 -1.03 -12.20
C LEU A 216 20.52 -1.14 -13.64
N ALA A 217 20.06 -0.29 -14.55
CA ALA A 217 20.57 -0.23 -15.93
C ALA A 217 22.03 0.26 -16.01
N ALA A 218 22.48 1.09 -15.06
CA ALA A 218 23.87 1.51 -14.92
C ALA A 218 24.78 0.41 -14.36
N GLY A 219 24.23 -0.74 -13.99
CA GLY A 219 24.97 -1.89 -13.50
C GLY A 219 24.94 -2.07 -11.98
N ALA A 220 24.09 -1.37 -11.24
CA ALA A 220 23.86 -1.72 -9.84
C ALA A 220 23.10 -3.05 -9.72
N ASP A 221 23.46 -3.90 -8.75
CA ASP A 221 22.72 -5.14 -8.44
C ASP A 221 21.61 -4.87 -7.44
N LEU A 222 21.84 -3.93 -6.53
CA LEU A 222 20.89 -3.52 -5.49
C LEU A 222 20.81 -1.99 -5.43
N VAL A 223 19.64 -1.52 -4.99
CA VAL A 223 19.35 -0.10 -4.87
C VAL A 223 19.05 0.24 -3.41
N LEU A 224 19.67 1.29 -2.90
CA LEU A 224 19.45 1.79 -1.55
C LEU A 224 18.60 3.07 -1.58
N VAL A 225 17.59 3.14 -0.73
CA VAL A 225 16.70 4.31 -0.63
C VAL A 225 16.85 4.94 0.75
N ASP A 226 17.25 6.21 0.77
CA ASP A 226 17.50 6.99 1.98
C ASP A 226 16.57 8.23 2.06
N THR A 227 17.10 9.40 1.70
CA THR A 227 16.44 10.68 1.50
C THR A 227 15.18 10.60 0.64
N GLY A 228 15.10 9.68 -0.32
CA GLY A 228 13.89 9.42 -1.10
C GLY A 228 12.67 9.12 -0.23
N LEU A 229 12.82 8.39 0.89
CA LEU A 229 11.70 8.14 1.81
C LEU A 229 11.20 9.42 2.50
N VAL A 230 12.08 10.40 2.71
CA VAL A 230 11.73 11.69 3.35
C VAL A 230 10.98 12.60 2.38
N TYR A 231 11.38 12.62 1.11
CA TYR A 231 10.79 13.49 0.09
C TYR A 231 9.56 12.88 -0.60
N SER A 232 9.60 11.58 -0.86
CA SER A 232 8.62 10.86 -1.68
C SER A 232 7.67 9.99 -0.85
N GLY A 233 7.99 9.79 0.43
CA GLY A 233 7.19 9.05 1.39
C GLY A 233 7.35 7.52 1.31
N PRO A 234 6.67 6.78 2.22
CA PRO A 234 6.86 5.34 2.39
C PRO A 234 6.34 4.49 1.22
N GLY A 235 5.51 5.07 0.35
CA GLY A 235 5.01 4.39 -0.85
C GLY A 235 6.05 4.22 -1.95
N LEU A 236 7.22 4.89 -1.85
CA LEU A 236 8.27 4.84 -2.87
C LEU A 236 8.79 3.41 -3.10
N LEU A 237 9.03 2.64 -2.05
CA LEU A 237 9.54 1.26 -2.15
C LEU A 237 8.58 0.35 -2.95
N LYS A 238 7.28 0.41 -2.64
CA LYS A 238 6.24 -0.32 -3.40
C LYS A 238 6.26 0.08 -4.87
N ARG A 239 6.35 1.37 -5.18
CA ARG A 239 6.37 1.87 -6.56
C ARG A 239 7.61 1.42 -7.33
N ILE A 240 8.78 1.41 -6.68
CA ILE A 240 10.02 0.87 -7.24
C ILE A 240 9.85 -0.62 -7.56
N ASN A 241 9.39 -1.42 -6.59
CA ASN A 241 9.19 -2.85 -6.81
C ASN A 241 8.17 -3.14 -7.92
N GLU A 242 7.08 -2.40 -7.99
CA GLU A 242 6.10 -2.53 -9.09
C GLU A 242 6.73 -2.21 -10.45
N ALA A 243 7.62 -1.23 -10.53
CA ALA A 243 8.35 -0.90 -11.75
C ALA A 243 9.38 -1.97 -12.13
N VAL A 244 10.16 -2.47 -11.18
CA VAL A 244 11.14 -3.56 -11.39
C VAL A 244 10.45 -4.84 -11.85
N LEU A 245 9.40 -5.27 -11.14
CA LEU A 245 8.61 -6.46 -11.51
C LEU A 245 8.00 -6.34 -12.91
N PHE A 246 7.55 -5.15 -13.30
CA PHE A 246 7.04 -4.91 -14.65
C PHE A 246 8.16 -5.04 -15.69
N ALA A 247 9.32 -4.44 -15.45
CA ALA A 247 10.46 -4.50 -16.35
C ALA A 247 10.96 -5.94 -16.57
N GLU A 248 11.10 -6.72 -15.49
CA GLU A 248 11.51 -8.12 -15.55
C GLU A 248 10.48 -9.02 -16.23
N GLY A 249 9.19 -8.82 -15.92
CA GLY A 249 8.09 -9.55 -16.55
C GLY A 249 8.01 -9.29 -18.05
N ALA A 250 8.17 -8.04 -18.47
CA ALA A 250 8.16 -7.67 -19.89
C ALA A 250 9.34 -8.31 -20.65
N ARG A 251 10.54 -8.34 -20.07
CA ARG A 251 11.70 -9.03 -20.68
C ARG A 251 11.50 -10.54 -20.79
N SER A 252 10.91 -11.14 -19.76
CA SER A 252 10.61 -12.59 -19.74
C SER A 252 9.54 -12.97 -20.77
N GLU A 253 8.54 -12.13 -21.01
CA GLU A 253 7.52 -12.38 -22.06
C GLU A 253 8.10 -12.28 -23.48
N VAL A 254 9.08 -11.40 -23.70
CA VAL A 254 9.82 -11.31 -24.97
C VAL A 254 10.64 -12.58 -25.19
N SER A 255 11.40 -13.05 -24.20
CA SER A 255 12.19 -14.27 -24.33
C SER A 255 11.33 -15.53 -24.52
N VAL A 256 10.19 -15.61 -23.83
CA VAL A 256 9.25 -16.75 -23.98
C VAL A 256 8.53 -16.72 -25.33
N ARG A 257 8.23 -15.56 -25.92
CA ARG A 257 7.66 -15.49 -27.28
C ARG A 257 8.64 -16.00 -28.35
N ASP A 258 9.93 -15.73 -28.19
CA ASP A 258 10.97 -16.25 -29.08
C ASP A 258 11.15 -17.76 -28.94
N GLU A 259 10.95 -18.33 -27.74
CA GLU A 259 10.99 -19.78 -27.50
C GLU A 259 9.67 -20.50 -27.85
N SER A 260 8.51 -19.87 -27.63
CA SER A 260 7.20 -20.45 -27.94
C SER A 260 6.95 -20.54 -29.44
N ASN A 261 7.46 -19.58 -30.22
CA ASN A 261 7.50 -19.68 -31.69
C ASN A 261 8.33 -20.89 -32.17
N ARG A 262 9.19 -21.49 -31.31
CA ARG A 262 9.90 -22.74 -31.59
C ARG A 262 9.19 -23.99 -31.06
N HIS A 263 8.26 -23.85 -30.10
CA HIS A 263 7.63 -24.96 -29.36
C HIS A 263 6.12 -25.14 -29.60
N GLU A 264 5.46 -24.31 -30.41
CA GLU A 264 4.05 -24.46 -30.81
C GLU A 264 3.74 -25.73 -31.65
N ALA A 265 4.70 -26.64 -31.80
CA ALA A 265 4.52 -27.94 -32.43
C ALA A 265 4.01 -29.05 -31.49
N ASN A 266 3.84 -28.85 -30.18
CA ASN A 266 3.37 -29.96 -29.33
C ASN A 266 2.61 -29.56 -28.04
N GLY A 267 1.33 -29.95 -27.98
CA GLY A 267 0.63 -30.25 -26.72
C GLY A 267 -0.39 -29.21 -26.24
N SER A 268 -1.68 -29.56 -26.37
CA SER A 268 -2.82 -28.89 -25.74
C SER A 268 -2.80 -29.08 -24.21
N ARG A 269 -2.58 -27.98 -23.47
CA ARG A 269 -2.73 -27.97 -22.00
C ARG A 269 -4.21 -28.15 -21.62
N PRO A 270 -4.56 -28.98 -20.62
CA PRO A 270 -5.94 -29.16 -20.21
C PRO A 270 -6.53 -27.84 -19.68
N ALA A 271 -7.73 -27.50 -20.13
CA ALA A 271 -8.45 -26.31 -19.69
C ALA A 271 -8.76 -26.42 -18.19
N MET A 272 -8.14 -25.56 -17.37
CA MET A 272 -8.41 -25.50 -15.94
C MET A 272 -9.82 -24.96 -15.67
N SER A 273 -10.55 -25.57 -14.74
CA SER A 273 -11.91 -25.15 -14.35
C SER A 273 -11.92 -23.74 -13.74
N ILE A 274 -12.87 -22.91 -14.18
CA ILE A 274 -13.05 -21.51 -13.73
C ILE A 274 -13.28 -21.38 -12.23
N THR A 275 -13.88 -22.41 -11.63
CA THR A 275 -14.22 -22.49 -10.19
C THR A 275 -13.00 -22.57 -9.26
N ARG A 276 -11.80 -22.80 -9.81
CA ARG A 276 -10.55 -22.78 -9.01
C ARG A 276 -10.04 -21.38 -8.73
N TRP A 277 -10.61 -20.36 -9.37
CA TRP A 277 -10.11 -19.00 -9.32
C TRP A 277 -10.94 -18.11 -8.40
N THR A 278 -10.27 -17.35 -7.53
CA THR A 278 -10.93 -16.46 -6.57
C THR A 278 -11.82 -15.43 -7.25
N TRP A 279 -11.38 -14.88 -8.39
CA TRP A 279 -12.13 -13.83 -9.10
C TRP A 279 -13.54 -14.27 -9.51
N PHE A 280 -13.74 -15.56 -9.79
CA PHE A 280 -15.03 -16.10 -10.20
C PHE A 280 -16.03 -16.04 -9.02
N TRP A 281 -15.62 -16.49 -7.84
CA TRP A 281 -16.45 -16.49 -6.64
C TRP A 281 -16.72 -15.08 -6.12
N THR A 282 -15.72 -14.19 -6.16
CA THR A 282 -15.94 -12.78 -5.78
C THR A 282 -16.80 -12.03 -6.80
N LEU A 283 -16.77 -12.42 -8.07
CA LEU A 283 -17.70 -11.90 -9.08
C LEU A 283 -19.14 -12.35 -8.78
N LEU A 284 -19.35 -13.63 -8.43
CA LEU A 284 -20.67 -14.13 -8.01
C LEU A 284 -21.18 -13.42 -6.75
N LEU A 285 -20.29 -13.12 -5.79
CA LEU A 285 -20.62 -12.32 -4.62
C LEU A 285 -21.09 -10.91 -5.02
N GLY A 286 -20.37 -10.23 -5.93
CA GLY A 286 -20.78 -8.94 -6.48
C GLY A 286 -22.11 -8.99 -7.23
N LEU A 287 -22.35 -10.04 -8.03
CA LEU A 287 -23.62 -10.25 -8.74
C LEU A 287 -24.78 -10.50 -7.77
N GLY A 288 -24.54 -11.26 -6.69
CA GLY A 288 -25.52 -11.50 -5.65
C GLY A 288 -25.93 -10.22 -4.93
N LEU A 289 -24.96 -9.37 -4.58
CA LEU A 289 -25.24 -8.04 -4.02
C LEU A 289 -25.97 -7.11 -5.00
N LEU A 290 -25.63 -7.17 -6.30
CA LEU A 290 -26.33 -6.39 -7.32
C LEU A 290 -27.81 -6.79 -7.39
N PHE A 291 -28.09 -8.10 -7.50
CA PHE A 291 -29.46 -8.60 -7.56
C PHE A 291 -30.22 -8.32 -6.26
N GLY A 292 -29.60 -8.57 -5.11
CA GLY A 292 -30.18 -8.29 -3.80
C GLY A 292 -30.50 -6.81 -3.62
N GLY A 293 -29.59 -5.91 -4.02
CA GLY A 293 -29.80 -4.46 -3.94
C GLY A 293 -30.91 -3.96 -4.87
N LEU A 294 -30.98 -4.47 -6.11
CA LEU A 294 -32.07 -4.13 -7.04
C LEU A 294 -33.44 -4.65 -6.55
N LEU A 295 -33.47 -5.86 -6.01
CA LEU A 295 -34.68 -6.45 -5.45
C LEU A 295 -35.14 -5.68 -4.20
N ALA A 296 -34.22 -5.37 -3.28
CA ALA A 296 -34.49 -4.57 -2.10
C ALA A 296 -35.02 -3.18 -2.49
N LEU A 297 -34.43 -2.55 -3.50
CA LEU A 297 -34.89 -1.26 -4.03
C LEU A 297 -36.32 -1.35 -4.57
N GLY A 298 -36.62 -2.40 -5.33
CA GLY A 298 -37.96 -2.64 -5.87
C GLY A 298 -39.01 -2.85 -4.78
N ILE A 299 -38.68 -3.62 -3.75
CA ILE A 299 -39.56 -3.85 -2.58
C ILE A 299 -39.76 -2.55 -1.80
N ALA A 300 -38.67 -1.85 -1.49
CA ALA A 300 -38.68 -0.59 -0.74
C ALA A 300 -39.48 0.51 -1.46
N SER A 301 -39.43 0.55 -2.80
CA SER A 301 -40.14 1.56 -3.60
C SER A 301 -41.63 1.25 -3.81
N THR A 302 -42.11 0.07 -3.42
CA THR A 302 -43.50 -0.37 -3.69
C THR A 302 -44.24 -0.77 -2.42
N ARG A 303 -43.85 -1.89 -1.81
CA ARG A 303 -44.54 -2.50 -0.67
C ARG A 303 -44.01 -2.02 0.65
N VAL A 304 -42.75 -1.57 0.73
CA VAL A 304 -42.02 -1.15 1.93
C VAL A 304 -41.89 -2.26 2.97
N ILE A 305 -43.00 -2.88 3.39
CA ILE A 305 -43.15 -3.97 4.35
C ILE A 305 -43.55 -5.25 3.59
N LEU A 306 -42.95 -6.38 3.96
CA LEU A 306 -43.23 -7.69 3.37
C LEU A 306 -44.29 -8.46 4.17
N PRO A 307 -44.98 -9.45 3.58
CA PRO A 307 -46.03 -10.20 4.28
C PRO A 307 -45.57 -10.86 5.59
N TYR A 308 -44.32 -11.33 5.66
CA TYR A 308 -43.79 -11.91 6.89
C TYR A 308 -43.44 -10.85 7.95
N ASP A 309 -43.15 -9.61 7.56
CA ASP A 309 -42.98 -8.48 8.47
C ASP A 309 -44.31 -8.18 9.18
N GLU A 310 -45.43 -8.17 8.43
CA GLU A 310 -46.77 -7.98 9.00
C GLU A 310 -47.16 -9.11 9.95
N VAL A 311 -46.81 -10.37 9.61
CA VAL A 311 -47.02 -11.52 10.50
C VAL A 311 -46.19 -11.42 11.77
N PHE A 312 -44.94 -10.96 11.68
CA PHE A 312 -44.07 -10.77 12.84
C PHE A 312 -44.62 -9.68 13.77
N VAL A 313 -44.92 -8.50 13.22
CA VAL A 313 -45.46 -7.37 13.97
C VAL A 313 -46.86 -7.69 14.49
N GLY A 314 -47.65 -8.46 13.73
CA GLY A 314 -49.06 -8.72 14.02
C GLY A 314 -49.97 -7.54 13.65
N MET A 315 -49.53 -6.69 12.73
CA MET A 315 -50.25 -5.52 12.24
C MET A 315 -50.14 -5.43 10.73
N SER A 316 -51.25 -5.04 10.09
CA SER A 316 -51.29 -4.67 8.68
C SER A 316 -50.65 -3.30 8.43
N ARG A 317 -50.28 -3.07 7.17
CA ARG A 317 -49.81 -1.75 6.70
C ARG A 317 -50.76 -0.59 7.03
N GLU A 318 -52.06 -0.83 6.95
CA GLU A 318 -53.08 0.19 7.25
C GLU A 318 -53.08 0.55 8.73
N GLU A 319 -52.97 -0.46 9.61
CA GLU A 319 -52.90 -0.26 11.07
C GLU A 319 -51.61 0.45 11.49
N MET A 320 -50.48 0.17 10.83
CA MET A 320 -49.22 0.88 11.09
C MET A 320 -49.30 2.36 10.71
N ASN A 321 -49.99 2.70 9.61
CA ASN A 321 -50.23 4.08 9.21
C ASN A 321 -51.12 4.85 10.20
N LEU A 322 -51.93 4.16 11.00
CA LEU A 322 -52.71 4.79 12.06
C LEU A 322 -51.87 5.17 13.28
N ILE A 323 -50.73 4.51 13.52
CA ILE A 323 -49.78 4.88 14.58
C ILE A 323 -49.07 6.18 14.19
N SER A 324 -48.49 6.22 12.99
CA SER A 324 -47.96 7.43 12.40
C SER A 324 -48.07 7.36 10.88
N PRO A 325 -48.62 8.41 10.23
CA PRO A 325 -48.74 8.46 8.78
C PRO A 325 -47.39 8.52 8.06
N ARG A 326 -46.29 8.78 8.79
CA ARG A 326 -44.94 8.91 8.27
C ARG A 326 -44.03 7.72 8.61
N LEU A 327 -44.51 6.76 9.40
CA LEU A 327 -43.73 5.57 9.78
C LEU A 327 -43.30 4.74 8.56
N LEU A 328 -44.21 4.49 7.62
CA LEU A 328 -43.87 3.75 6.40
C LEU A 328 -42.93 4.53 5.49
N ALA A 329 -43.07 5.86 5.42
CA ALA A 329 -42.17 6.72 4.67
C ALA A 329 -40.76 6.73 5.28
N PHE A 330 -40.67 6.67 6.61
CA PHE A 330 -39.42 6.48 7.34
C PHE A 330 -38.81 5.11 7.02
N MET A 331 -39.55 4.01 7.13
CA MET A 331 -39.00 2.69 6.77
C MET A 331 -38.57 2.61 5.29
N GLN A 332 -39.30 3.27 4.39
CA GLN A 332 -38.94 3.39 2.99
C GLN A 332 -37.59 4.09 2.80
N HIS A 333 -37.34 5.19 3.53
CA HIS A 333 -36.08 5.93 3.44
C HIS A 333 -34.88 5.06 3.85
N ASP A 334 -35.01 4.30 4.94
CA ASP A 334 -33.94 3.40 5.43
C ASP A 334 -33.66 2.29 4.40
N ARG A 335 -34.71 1.62 3.90
CA ARG A 335 -34.56 0.49 2.96
C ARG A 335 -34.04 0.91 1.58
N VAL A 336 -34.46 2.06 1.06
CA VAL A 336 -33.91 2.60 -0.21
C VAL A 336 -32.46 3.02 -0.03
N THR A 337 -32.10 3.64 1.10
CA THR A 337 -30.71 4.03 1.40
C THR A 337 -29.80 2.80 1.54
N LEU A 338 -30.26 1.76 2.26
CA LEU A 338 -29.61 0.45 2.31
C LEU A 338 -29.40 -0.13 0.90
N SER A 339 -30.44 -0.14 0.07
CA SER A 339 -30.35 -0.64 -1.31
C SER A 339 -29.27 0.10 -2.11
N GLY A 340 -29.19 1.43 -1.96
CA GLY A 340 -28.14 2.24 -2.58
C GLY A 340 -26.72 1.82 -2.18
N THR A 341 -26.49 1.55 -0.88
CA THR A 341 -25.19 1.04 -0.42
C THR A 341 -24.88 -0.37 -0.93
N MET A 342 -25.89 -1.25 -1.02
CA MET A 342 -25.72 -2.59 -1.59
C MET A 342 -25.29 -2.53 -3.07
N LEU A 343 -25.91 -1.64 -3.85
CA LEU A 343 -25.53 -1.41 -5.24
C LEU A 343 -24.10 -0.83 -5.34
N ALA A 344 -23.70 0.03 -4.42
CA ALA A 344 -22.33 0.54 -4.33
C ALA A 344 -21.31 -0.59 -4.14
N VAL A 345 -21.50 -1.45 -3.14
CA VAL A 345 -20.61 -2.60 -2.87
C VAL A 345 -20.62 -3.57 -4.05
N ALA A 346 -21.77 -3.80 -4.66
CA ALA A 346 -21.86 -4.65 -5.86
C ALA A 346 -20.96 -4.13 -6.99
N VAL A 347 -21.06 -2.84 -7.33
CA VAL A 347 -20.22 -2.22 -8.36
C VAL A 347 -18.73 -2.33 -8.01
N LEU A 348 -18.37 -2.07 -6.74
CA LEU A 348 -16.99 -2.20 -6.27
C LEU A 348 -16.48 -3.64 -6.43
N TYR A 349 -17.24 -4.64 -5.98
CA TYR A 349 -16.83 -6.05 -6.04
C TYR A 349 -16.75 -6.56 -7.47
N LEU A 350 -17.70 -6.21 -8.33
CA LEU A 350 -17.68 -6.60 -9.74
C LEU A 350 -16.45 -6.00 -10.44
N SER A 351 -16.17 -4.72 -10.20
CA SER A 351 -15.03 -4.01 -10.79
C SER A 351 -13.70 -4.60 -10.32
N LEU A 352 -13.53 -4.78 -9.01
CA LEU A 352 -12.33 -5.36 -8.40
C LEU A 352 -12.12 -6.80 -8.82
N SER A 353 -13.18 -7.60 -8.89
CA SER A 353 -13.09 -9.01 -9.33
C SER A 353 -12.65 -9.10 -10.79
N TRP A 354 -13.27 -8.32 -11.67
CA TRP A 354 -13.03 -8.37 -13.10
C TRP A 354 -11.68 -7.77 -13.52
N HIS A 355 -11.33 -6.60 -12.99
CA HIS A 355 -10.12 -5.87 -13.41
C HIS A 355 -8.92 -6.11 -12.48
N GLY A 356 -9.14 -6.42 -11.20
CA GLY A 356 -8.08 -6.64 -10.22
C GLY A 356 -7.76 -8.12 -10.00
N ILE A 357 -8.68 -8.85 -9.38
CA ILE A 357 -8.47 -10.24 -8.93
C ILE A 357 -8.21 -11.17 -10.10
N ARG A 358 -8.94 -10.99 -11.22
CA ARG A 358 -8.71 -11.75 -12.46
C ARG A 358 -7.29 -11.58 -13.01
N ASN A 359 -6.66 -10.45 -12.74
CA ASN A 359 -5.27 -10.12 -13.14
C ASN A 359 -4.27 -10.36 -12.01
N GLY A 360 -4.62 -11.15 -10.99
CA GLY A 360 -3.70 -11.55 -9.91
C GLY A 360 -3.40 -10.45 -8.89
N SER A 361 -4.20 -9.39 -8.82
CA SER A 361 -3.98 -8.32 -7.83
C SER A 361 -4.41 -8.74 -6.42
N HIS A 362 -3.43 -9.06 -5.57
CA HIS A 362 -3.67 -9.46 -4.18
C HIS A 362 -4.42 -8.40 -3.35
N TRP A 363 -4.08 -7.12 -3.53
CA TRP A 363 -4.76 -6.03 -2.81
C TRP A 363 -6.26 -5.97 -3.16
N ALA A 364 -6.64 -6.20 -4.42
CA ALA A 364 -8.03 -6.19 -4.86
C ALA A 364 -8.82 -7.35 -4.24
N MET A 365 -8.18 -8.52 -4.13
CA MET A 365 -8.73 -9.69 -3.46
C MET A 365 -8.98 -9.39 -1.98
N MET A 366 -7.99 -8.84 -1.28
CA MET A 366 -8.14 -8.47 0.13
C MET A 366 -9.21 -7.40 0.34
N SER A 367 -9.31 -6.39 -0.53
CA SER A 367 -10.38 -5.37 -0.45
C SER A 367 -11.77 -6.01 -0.46
N VAL A 368 -12.01 -6.96 -1.37
CA VAL A 368 -13.32 -7.65 -1.47
C VAL A 368 -13.53 -8.59 -0.29
N LEU A 369 -12.56 -9.45 0.03
CA LEU A 369 -12.74 -10.48 1.06
C LEU A 369 -12.91 -9.89 2.46
N VAL A 370 -12.11 -8.87 2.83
CA VAL A 370 -12.21 -8.21 4.14
C VAL A 370 -13.52 -7.45 4.24
N SER A 371 -13.92 -6.70 3.21
CA SER A 371 -15.21 -6.02 3.20
C SER A 371 -16.40 -6.99 3.29
N ALA A 372 -16.32 -8.13 2.60
CA ALA A 372 -17.38 -9.13 2.59
C ALA A 372 -17.50 -9.81 3.95
N LEU A 373 -16.37 -10.08 4.61
CA LEU A 373 -16.35 -10.61 5.96
C LEU A 373 -17.00 -9.63 6.95
N VAL A 374 -16.68 -8.34 6.86
CA VAL A 374 -17.31 -7.30 7.70
C VAL A 374 -18.83 -7.26 7.47
N GLY A 375 -19.27 -7.29 6.22
CA GLY A 375 -20.70 -7.33 5.87
C GLY A 375 -21.39 -8.57 6.43
N PHE A 376 -20.75 -9.73 6.34
CA PHE A 376 -21.25 -10.97 6.92
C PHE A 376 -21.34 -10.91 8.45
N VAL A 377 -20.32 -10.38 9.13
CA VAL A 377 -20.35 -10.22 10.60
C VAL A 377 -21.48 -9.28 11.03
N SER A 378 -21.78 -8.25 10.23
CA SER A 378 -22.86 -7.30 10.55
C SER A 378 -24.26 -7.94 10.62
N PHE A 379 -24.48 -9.08 9.93
CA PHE A 379 -25.71 -9.87 10.03
C PHE A 379 -26.04 -10.29 11.46
N PHE A 380 -25.02 -10.51 12.31
CA PHE A 380 -25.24 -10.96 13.69
C PHE A 380 -25.61 -9.84 14.65
N LEU A 381 -25.47 -8.56 14.25
CA LEU A 381 -25.73 -7.42 15.12
C LEU A 381 -27.19 -7.36 15.60
N PHE A 382 -28.13 -7.88 14.81
CA PHE A 382 -29.54 -7.75 15.11
C PHE A 382 -30.23 -9.03 15.62
N LEU A 383 -29.56 -10.18 15.60
CA LEU A 383 -30.15 -11.45 16.05
C LEU A 383 -30.59 -11.41 17.53
N GLY A 384 -30.01 -10.51 18.34
CA GLY A 384 -30.38 -10.28 19.73
C GLY A 384 -31.71 -9.53 19.94
N PHE A 385 -32.28 -8.90 18.92
CA PHE A 385 -33.52 -8.11 19.06
C PHE A 385 -34.81 -8.91 18.84
N GLY A 386 -34.70 -10.22 18.57
CA GLY A 386 -35.86 -11.11 18.44
C GLY A 386 -36.60 -11.02 17.10
N TYR A 387 -36.07 -10.28 16.13
CA TYR A 387 -36.53 -10.28 14.73
C TYR A 387 -35.57 -11.10 13.86
N PHE A 388 -36.13 -11.97 13.01
CA PHE A 388 -35.38 -12.78 12.06
C PHE A 388 -35.97 -12.60 10.66
N ASP A 389 -35.19 -12.01 9.76
CA ASP A 389 -35.55 -11.88 8.35
C ASP A 389 -35.12 -13.17 7.60
N PRO A 390 -36.07 -14.05 7.22
CA PRO A 390 -35.76 -15.32 6.57
C PRO A 390 -35.21 -15.12 5.15
N PHE A 391 -35.60 -14.04 4.47
CA PHE A 391 -35.14 -13.76 3.12
C PHE A 391 -33.69 -13.29 3.14
N HIS A 392 -33.37 -12.36 4.04
CA HIS A 392 -32.01 -11.90 4.28
C HIS A 392 -31.12 -13.07 4.74
N ALA A 393 -31.56 -13.89 5.69
CA ALA A 393 -30.80 -15.06 6.14
C ALA A 393 -30.49 -16.04 5.00
N PHE A 394 -31.45 -16.31 4.12
CA PHE A 394 -31.27 -17.17 2.95
C PHE A 394 -30.22 -16.61 1.98
N VAL A 395 -30.32 -15.32 1.64
CA VAL A 395 -29.36 -14.65 0.75
C VAL A 395 -27.96 -14.64 1.37
N THR A 396 -27.84 -14.30 2.66
CA THR A 396 -26.58 -14.28 3.40
C THR A 396 -25.93 -15.66 3.45
N ALA A 397 -26.71 -16.73 3.62
CA ALA A 397 -26.17 -18.10 3.59
C ALA A 397 -25.56 -18.47 2.23
N ILE A 398 -26.19 -18.07 1.11
CA ILE A 398 -25.64 -18.28 -0.24
C ILE A 398 -24.37 -17.44 -0.43
N MET A 399 -24.41 -16.16 -0.07
CA MET A 399 -23.26 -15.24 -0.20
C MET A 399 -22.06 -15.71 0.64
N PHE A 400 -22.30 -16.25 1.83
CA PHE A 400 -21.26 -16.80 2.69
C PHE A 400 -20.54 -17.99 2.06
N GLN A 401 -21.27 -18.87 1.35
CA GLN A 401 -20.65 -19.97 0.60
C GLN A 401 -19.71 -19.42 -0.48
N PHE A 402 -20.11 -18.38 -1.22
CA PHE A 402 -19.24 -17.74 -2.22
C PHE A 402 -18.00 -17.12 -1.57
N LEU A 403 -18.15 -16.49 -0.40
CA LEU A 403 -17.02 -15.95 0.37
C LEU A 403 -16.03 -17.06 0.79
N LEU A 404 -16.54 -18.18 1.33
CA LEU A 404 -15.70 -19.31 1.72
C LEU A 404 -14.96 -19.91 0.51
N MET A 405 -15.67 -20.10 -0.61
CA MET A 405 -15.06 -20.61 -1.83
C MET A 405 -14.01 -19.64 -2.39
N ALA A 406 -14.26 -18.33 -2.34
CA ALA A 406 -13.30 -17.31 -2.75
C ALA A 406 -12.02 -17.36 -1.90
N TRP A 407 -12.16 -17.50 -0.58
CA TRP A 407 -11.04 -17.55 0.38
C TRP A 407 -10.10 -18.74 0.16
N HIS A 408 -10.64 -19.90 -0.25
CA HIS A 408 -9.87 -21.12 -0.49
C HIS A 408 -9.46 -21.32 -1.96
N SER A 409 -9.89 -20.44 -2.85
CA SER A 409 -9.53 -20.48 -4.27
C SER A 409 -8.18 -19.84 -4.54
N ASN A 410 -7.65 -20.07 -5.74
CA ASN A 410 -6.35 -19.56 -6.14
C ASN A 410 -6.45 -18.13 -6.70
N LEU A 411 -5.48 -17.30 -6.33
CA LEU A 411 -5.17 -16.06 -7.03
C LEU A 411 -4.27 -16.39 -8.24
N GLY A 412 -4.64 -15.88 -9.43
CA GLY A 412 -3.83 -16.03 -10.64
C GLY A 412 -2.50 -15.26 -10.56
N PRO A 413 -1.57 -15.51 -11.49
CA PRO A 413 -0.33 -14.73 -11.57
C PRO A 413 -0.65 -13.26 -11.81
N MET A 414 0.17 -12.37 -11.24
CA MET A 414 0.02 -10.93 -11.42
C MET A 414 0.23 -10.55 -12.88
N ARG A 415 -0.70 -9.79 -13.44
CA ARG A 415 -0.61 -9.20 -14.78
C ARG A 415 -0.78 -7.70 -14.69
N PHE A 416 0.18 -6.96 -15.20
CA PHE A 416 0.08 -5.51 -15.29
C PHE A 416 -0.82 -5.14 -16.47
N THR A 417 -1.92 -4.44 -16.19
CA THR A 417 -2.85 -3.93 -17.23
C THR A 417 -2.55 -2.49 -17.64
N ALA A 418 -1.61 -1.83 -16.95
CA ALA A 418 -1.17 -0.48 -17.20
C ALA A 418 0.30 -0.34 -16.79
N PHE A 419 1.01 0.58 -17.43
CA PHE A 419 2.39 0.90 -17.12
C PHE A 419 2.51 1.46 -15.69
N PRO A 420 3.44 0.96 -14.87
CA PRO A 420 3.75 1.57 -13.57
C PRO A 420 4.21 3.02 -13.73
N ASN A 421 3.78 3.88 -12.82
CA ASN A 421 4.24 5.27 -12.76
C ASN A 421 5.73 5.31 -12.42
N LEU A 422 6.50 6.09 -13.18
CA LEU A 422 7.93 6.25 -13.00
C LEU A 422 8.34 7.59 -12.35
N ARG A 423 7.48 8.60 -12.44
CA ARG A 423 7.83 10.01 -12.14
C ARG A 423 6.86 10.65 -11.17
N GLU A 424 7.37 11.53 -10.31
CA GLU A 424 6.58 12.35 -9.37
C GLU A 424 6.08 13.67 -9.98
N ASP A 425 5.42 13.55 -11.13
CA ASP A 425 4.90 14.69 -11.88
C ASP A 425 3.76 15.42 -11.14
N ARG A 426 3.27 16.51 -11.75
CA ARG A 426 2.14 17.28 -11.19
C ARG A 426 0.87 16.44 -11.09
N ALA A 427 0.62 15.53 -12.04
CA ALA A 427 -0.57 14.69 -12.03
C ALA A 427 -0.55 13.72 -10.84
N TRP A 428 0.60 13.09 -10.58
CA TRP A 428 0.82 12.24 -9.41
C TRP A 428 0.61 13.00 -8.10
N ARG A 429 1.19 14.21 -7.97
CA ARG A 429 1.03 15.05 -6.76
C ARG A 429 -0.43 15.48 -6.52
N LEU A 430 -1.16 15.84 -7.57
CA LEU A 430 -2.60 16.13 -7.45
C LEU A 430 -3.39 14.87 -7.06
N ALA A 431 -3.04 13.72 -7.63
CA ALA A 431 -3.67 12.46 -7.30
C ALA A 431 -3.41 12.02 -5.85
N GLN A 432 -2.31 12.43 -5.20
CA GLN A 432 -2.12 12.18 -3.76
C GLN A 432 -3.20 12.87 -2.92
N TRP A 433 -3.63 14.08 -3.29
CA TRP A 433 -4.76 14.74 -2.63
C TRP A 433 -6.09 14.05 -2.92
N GLY A 434 -6.29 13.58 -4.16
CA GLY A 434 -7.46 12.76 -4.51
C GLY A 434 -7.51 11.45 -3.72
N GLN A 435 -6.37 10.76 -3.62
CA GLN A 435 -6.19 9.54 -2.84
C GLN A 435 -6.47 9.79 -1.35
N LEU A 436 -5.91 10.86 -0.77
CA LEU A 436 -6.18 11.25 0.62
C LEU A 436 -7.67 11.51 0.85
N THR A 437 -8.33 12.19 -0.10
CA THR A 437 -9.78 12.44 -0.04
C THR A 437 -10.55 11.12 0.04
N PHE A 438 -10.20 10.12 -0.78
CA PHE A 438 -10.87 8.80 -0.72
C PHE A 438 -10.50 7.98 0.51
N VAL A 439 -9.27 8.10 1.03
CA VAL A 439 -8.88 7.47 2.30
C VAL A 439 -9.74 8.03 3.44
N ILE A 440 -9.87 9.36 3.53
CA ILE A 440 -10.75 10.03 4.49
C ILE A 440 -12.19 9.60 4.26
N HIS A 441 -12.65 9.57 3.01
CA HIS A 441 -14.00 9.16 2.67
C HIS A 441 -14.33 7.75 3.15
N GLY A 442 -13.48 6.76 2.84
CA GLY A 442 -13.65 5.38 3.30
C GLY A 442 -13.65 5.27 4.82
N ALA A 443 -12.76 6.00 5.51
CA ALA A 443 -12.73 6.05 6.98
C ALA A 443 -14.01 6.67 7.57
N VAL A 444 -14.51 7.75 6.99
CA VAL A 444 -15.76 8.40 7.41
C VAL A 444 -16.95 7.47 7.20
N LEU A 445 -17.03 6.73 6.10
CA LEU A 445 -18.09 5.74 5.87
C LEU A 445 -18.05 4.61 6.90
N ILE A 446 -16.86 4.13 7.29
CA ILE A 446 -16.69 3.15 8.37
C ILE A 446 -17.21 3.70 9.70
N VAL A 447 -16.81 4.91 10.06
CA VAL A 447 -17.24 5.55 11.32
C VAL A 447 -18.75 5.79 11.31
N ALA A 448 -19.30 6.33 10.22
CA ALA A 448 -20.73 6.56 10.06
C ALA A 448 -21.52 5.25 10.19
N GLY A 449 -21.07 4.19 9.52
CA GLY A 449 -21.72 2.88 9.59
C GLY A 449 -21.66 2.28 11.00
N ALA A 450 -20.54 2.44 11.71
CA ALA A 450 -20.41 2.01 13.10
C ALA A 450 -21.34 2.79 14.04
N VAL A 451 -21.49 4.11 13.84
CA VAL A 451 -22.43 4.95 14.59
C VAL A 451 -23.88 4.50 14.32
N ILE A 452 -24.25 4.28 13.06
CA ILE A 452 -25.59 3.81 12.67
C ILE A 452 -25.88 2.43 13.28
N CYS A 453 -24.92 1.50 13.24
CA CYS A 453 -25.04 0.21 13.92
C CYS A 453 -25.23 0.38 15.44
N GLY A 454 -24.42 1.25 16.07
CA GLY A 454 -24.49 1.51 17.50
C GLY A 454 -25.85 2.09 17.92
N VAL A 455 -26.34 3.09 17.20
CA VAL A 455 -27.69 3.67 17.41
C VAL A 455 -28.76 2.60 17.17
N GLY A 456 -28.69 1.88 16.05
CA GLY A 456 -29.63 0.81 15.69
C GLY A 456 -29.71 -0.32 16.72
N CYS A 457 -28.62 -0.58 17.45
CA CYS A 457 -28.59 -1.60 18.50
C CYS A 457 -28.91 -1.06 19.91
N THR A 458 -29.10 0.25 20.09
CA THR A 458 -29.29 0.85 21.41
C THR A 458 -30.57 1.67 21.49
N THR A 459 -30.55 2.92 21.02
CA THR A 459 -31.70 3.83 21.08
C THR A 459 -32.66 3.64 19.91
N VAL A 460 -32.21 2.96 18.85
CA VAL A 460 -32.87 2.70 17.55
C VAL A 460 -33.15 3.97 16.75
N PHE A 461 -33.56 5.06 17.40
CA PHE A 461 -33.89 6.35 16.79
C PHE A 461 -32.94 7.45 17.26
N VAL A 462 -32.69 8.41 16.38
CA VAL A 462 -32.17 9.73 16.72
C VAL A 462 -33.33 10.72 16.81
N GLN A 463 -33.07 11.92 17.31
CA GLN A 463 -34.12 12.93 17.53
C GLN A 463 -34.83 13.30 16.23
N GLU A 464 -34.09 13.46 15.14
CA GLU A 464 -34.62 13.83 13.83
C GLU A 464 -35.62 12.78 13.29
N ASP A 465 -35.44 11.51 13.64
CA ASP A 465 -36.33 10.43 13.19
C ASP A 465 -37.71 10.55 13.83
N LEU A 466 -37.70 10.85 15.14
CA LEU A 466 -38.91 11.01 15.95
C LEU A 466 -39.66 12.28 15.55
N GLU A 467 -38.92 13.37 15.28
CA GLU A 467 -39.48 14.60 14.73
C GLU A 467 -40.11 14.37 13.35
N PHE A 468 -39.44 13.61 12.47
CA PHE A 468 -40.00 13.30 11.16
C PHE A 468 -41.26 12.44 11.25
N MET A 469 -41.26 11.42 12.12
CA MET A 469 -42.41 10.52 12.30
C MET A 469 -43.53 11.14 13.14
N GLU A 470 -43.30 12.29 13.78
CA GLU A 470 -44.24 12.97 14.68
C GLU A 470 -44.70 12.07 15.85
N VAL A 471 -43.76 11.29 16.42
CA VAL A 471 -44.02 10.35 17.54
C VAL A 471 -42.97 10.47 18.65
N CYS A 472 -43.35 10.14 19.89
CA CYS A 472 -42.38 9.98 20.97
C CYS A 472 -41.82 8.54 21.01
N PRO A 473 -40.61 8.30 21.57
CA PRO A 473 -40.03 6.95 21.67
C PRO A 473 -40.93 5.93 22.37
N GLY A 474 -41.67 6.37 23.39
CA GLY A 474 -42.59 5.52 24.14
C GLY A 474 -43.83 5.11 23.34
N ASP A 475 -44.29 5.95 22.40
CA ASP A 475 -45.54 5.75 21.67
C ASP A 475 -45.45 4.53 20.74
N LEU A 476 -44.31 4.33 20.08
CA LEU A 476 -44.07 3.17 19.23
C LEU A 476 -44.01 1.87 20.03
N SER A 477 -43.36 1.88 21.19
CA SER A 477 -43.27 0.71 22.07
C SER A 477 -44.62 0.33 22.67
N LEU A 478 -45.42 1.34 23.05
CA LEU A 478 -46.78 1.16 23.57
C LEU A 478 -47.74 0.68 22.47
N ALA A 479 -47.59 1.17 21.25
CA ALA A 479 -48.41 0.75 20.11
C ALA A 479 -48.12 -0.70 19.71
N ASN A 480 -46.84 -1.05 19.53
CA ASN A 480 -46.44 -2.44 19.33
C ASN A 480 -44.93 -2.65 19.63
N PRO A 481 -44.57 -3.48 20.64
CA PRO A 481 -43.19 -3.68 21.01
C PRO A 481 -42.34 -4.37 19.93
N ARG A 482 -42.96 -4.98 18.90
CA ARG A 482 -42.28 -5.66 17.80
C ARG A 482 -41.89 -4.74 16.64
N LEU A 483 -42.39 -3.50 16.59
CA LEU A 483 -41.99 -2.53 15.55
C LEU A 483 -40.53 -2.09 15.71
N ILE A 484 -40.07 -1.91 16.95
CA ILE A 484 -38.71 -1.45 17.24
C ILE A 484 -37.66 -2.46 16.74
N PRO A 485 -37.76 -3.77 17.04
CA PRO A 485 -36.87 -4.79 16.48
C PRO A 485 -36.81 -4.82 14.94
N LEU A 486 -37.95 -4.62 14.27
CA LEU A 486 -38.01 -4.59 12.80
C LEU A 486 -37.20 -3.42 12.23
N ILE A 487 -37.33 -2.22 12.82
CA ILE A 487 -36.60 -1.02 12.40
C ILE A 487 -35.11 -1.11 12.77
N ALA A 488 -34.81 -1.64 13.96
CA ALA A 488 -33.43 -1.84 14.43
C ALA A 488 -32.63 -2.73 13.47
N HIS A 489 -33.25 -3.79 12.92
CA HIS A 489 -32.65 -4.66 11.91
C HIS A 489 -32.26 -3.88 10.64
N ASP A 490 -33.15 -3.04 10.12
CA ASP A 490 -32.91 -2.28 8.89
C ASP A 490 -31.73 -1.31 9.07
N ARG A 491 -31.64 -0.66 10.23
CA ARG A 491 -30.53 0.23 10.59
C ARG A 491 -29.20 -0.50 10.78
N ALA A 492 -29.21 -1.63 11.50
CA ALA A 492 -28.01 -2.44 11.68
C ALA A 492 -27.49 -2.97 10.32
N SER A 493 -28.39 -3.37 9.43
CA SER A 493 -28.06 -3.81 8.07
C SER A 493 -27.49 -2.66 7.23
N PHE A 494 -28.10 -1.48 7.28
CA PHE A 494 -27.60 -0.28 6.60
C PHE A 494 -26.21 0.13 7.09
N GLY A 495 -26.02 0.21 8.41
CA GLY A 495 -24.72 0.52 9.02
C GLY A 495 -23.66 -0.50 8.61
N GLY A 496 -23.97 -1.79 8.65
CA GLY A 496 -23.08 -2.87 8.21
C GLY A 496 -22.63 -2.72 6.76
N MET A 497 -23.57 -2.47 5.83
CA MET A 497 -23.27 -2.25 4.42
C MET A 497 -22.47 -0.97 4.17
N LEU A 498 -22.69 0.07 4.98
CA LEU A 498 -21.91 1.30 4.92
C LEU A 498 -20.46 1.08 5.36
N ILE A 499 -20.24 0.27 6.41
CA ILE A 499 -18.90 -0.14 6.84
C ILE A 499 -18.22 -0.94 5.72
N SER A 500 -18.88 -1.94 5.12
CA SER A 500 -18.34 -2.71 4.00
C SER A 500 -17.94 -1.80 2.82
N THR A 501 -18.81 -0.84 2.46
CA THR A 501 -18.51 0.16 1.43
C THR A 501 -17.25 0.95 1.79
N GLY A 502 -17.18 1.46 3.02
CA GLY A 502 -16.06 2.24 3.53
C GLY A 502 -14.74 1.45 3.55
N VAL A 503 -14.77 0.19 3.99
CA VAL A 503 -13.62 -0.72 3.95
C VAL A 503 -13.14 -0.94 2.53
N THR A 504 -14.06 -1.22 1.59
CA THR A 504 -13.67 -1.45 0.19
C THR A 504 -13.03 -0.21 -0.43
N VAL A 505 -13.61 0.97 -0.21
CA VAL A 505 -13.07 2.25 -0.69
C VAL A 505 -11.71 2.52 -0.05
N LEU A 506 -11.59 2.39 1.28
CA LEU A 506 -10.36 2.64 2.02
C LEU A 506 -9.21 1.75 1.54
N LEU A 507 -9.39 0.44 1.49
CA LEU A 507 -8.32 -0.50 1.12
C LEU A 507 -7.92 -0.34 -0.35
N THR A 508 -8.89 -0.06 -1.23
CA THR A 508 -8.61 0.28 -2.64
C THR A 508 -7.80 1.55 -2.76
N SER A 509 -8.12 2.59 -1.99
CA SER A 509 -7.41 3.86 -2.02
C SER A 509 -6.03 3.80 -1.37
N LEU A 510 -5.81 2.94 -0.37
CA LEU A 510 -4.50 2.77 0.26
C LEU A 510 -3.49 2.06 -0.65
N TRP A 511 -3.94 1.06 -1.43
CA TRP A 511 -3.01 0.15 -2.10
C TRP A 511 -3.18 0.02 -3.62
N GLY A 512 -4.35 0.39 -4.14
CA GLY A 512 -4.78 0.01 -5.48
C GLY A 512 -4.61 1.06 -6.57
N LEU A 513 -4.64 2.35 -6.26
CA LEU A 513 -4.66 3.42 -7.27
C LEU A 513 -3.41 3.41 -8.16
N ARG A 514 -3.62 3.35 -9.48
CA ARG A 514 -2.55 3.24 -10.50
C ARG A 514 -2.74 4.23 -11.63
N GLN A 515 -1.63 4.71 -12.20
CA GLN A 515 -1.65 5.61 -13.36
C GLN A 515 -2.30 4.90 -14.56
N GLY A 516 -3.17 5.60 -15.28
CA GLY A 516 -3.86 5.06 -16.47
C GLY A 516 -4.89 3.95 -16.20
N ALA A 517 -5.12 3.55 -14.95
CA ALA A 517 -6.10 2.53 -14.59
C ALA A 517 -7.53 3.10 -14.56
N ARG A 518 -8.03 3.56 -15.71
CA ARG A 518 -9.31 4.30 -15.88
C ARG A 518 -10.52 3.61 -15.24
N TRP A 519 -10.52 2.28 -15.20
CA TRP A 519 -11.58 1.49 -14.57
C TRP A 519 -11.75 1.82 -13.08
N GLN A 520 -10.69 2.25 -12.38
CA GLN A 520 -10.75 2.61 -10.96
C GLN A 520 -11.55 3.89 -10.75
N TRP A 521 -11.39 4.87 -11.64
CA TRP A 521 -12.16 6.10 -11.61
C TRP A 521 -13.65 5.82 -11.86
N TRP A 522 -13.95 5.04 -12.91
CA TRP A 522 -15.33 4.65 -13.23
C TRP A 522 -15.96 3.80 -12.13
N MET A 523 -15.21 2.88 -11.54
CA MET A 523 -15.68 2.09 -10.40
C MET A 523 -16.10 3.00 -9.23
N LEU A 524 -15.28 3.96 -8.84
CA LEU A 524 -15.61 4.88 -7.73
C LEU A 524 -16.82 5.76 -8.06
N LEU A 525 -16.91 6.29 -9.29
CA LEU A 525 -18.06 7.06 -9.74
C LEU A 525 -19.35 6.22 -9.77
N LEU A 526 -19.30 5.05 -10.42
CA LEU A 526 -20.45 4.17 -10.60
C LEU A 526 -20.90 3.51 -9.29
N ALA A 527 -20.02 3.37 -8.30
CA ALA A 527 -20.40 2.95 -6.96
C ALA A 527 -21.05 4.11 -6.18
N GLY A 528 -20.46 5.30 -6.23
CA GLY A 528 -20.96 6.46 -5.50
C GLY A 528 -22.29 7.02 -6.05
N ALA A 529 -22.49 6.99 -7.36
CA ALA A 529 -23.69 7.53 -8.00
C ALA A 529 -25.02 6.91 -7.49
N PRO A 530 -25.23 5.58 -7.50
CA PRO A 530 -26.43 4.99 -6.93
C PRO A 530 -26.52 5.15 -5.41
N ALA A 531 -25.39 5.12 -4.69
CA ALA A 531 -25.39 5.29 -3.23
C ALA A 531 -25.91 6.67 -2.81
N TYR A 532 -25.28 7.74 -3.30
CA TYR A 532 -25.70 9.11 -2.96
C TYR A 532 -27.00 9.51 -3.65
N GLY A 533 -27.21 9.07 -4.89
CA GLY A 533 -28.42 9.38 -5.66
C GLY A 533 -29.68 8.81 -5.02
N LEU A 534 -29.65 7.55 -4.57
CA LEU A 534 -30.79 6.93 -3.90
C LEU A 534 -30.97 7.45 -2.48
N ALA A 535 -29.88 7.64 -1.73
CA ALA A 535 -29.94 8.24 -0.39
C ALA A 535 -30.58 9.64 -0.45
N ILE A 536 -30.01 10.58 -1.21
CA ILE A 536 -30.55 11.94 -1.28
C ILE A 536 -31.94 11.96 -1.94
N GLY A 537 -32.13 11.16 -3.00
CA GLY A 537 -33.38 11.09 -3.73
C GLY A 537 -34.56 10.61 -2.89
N VAL A 538 -34.37 9.58 -2.04
CA VAL A 538 -35.47 9.09 -1.19
C VAL A 538 -35.84 10.08 -0.10
N HIS A 539 -34.87 10.79 0.49
CA HIS A 539 -35.15 11.83 1.49
C HIS A 539 -36.00 12.97 0.90
N LEU A 540 -35.68 13.39 -0.33
CA LEU A 540 -36.48 14.35 -1.07
C LEU A 540 -37.89 13.81 -1.37
N ALA A 541 -37.99 12.54 -1.77
CA ALA A 541 -39.27 11.92 -2.13
C ALA A 541 -40.21 11.71 -0.93
N VAL A 542 -39.67 11.35 0.24
CA VAL A 542 -40.44 11.11 1.47
C VAL A 542 -40.61 12.38 2.33
N GLY A 543 -39.92 13.46 2.00
CA GLY A 543 -39.98 14.73 2.74
C GLY A 543 -39.12 14.78 4.00
N TYR A 544 -38.19 13.84 4.20
CA TYR A 544 -37.29 13.82 5.35
C TYR A 544 -36.08 14.75 5.12
N MET A 545 -36.32 16.06 5.24
CA MET A 545 -35.40 17.10 4.78
C MET A 545 -34.62 17.82 5.90
N SER A 546 -34.37 17.14 7.03
CA SER A 546 -33.55 17.71 8.11
C SER A 546 -32.13 18.00 7.61
N GLY A 547 -31.67 19.25 7.80
CA GLY A 547 -30.34 19.68 7.36
C GLY A 547 -29.21 18.90 8.05
N TRP A 548 -29.37 18.61 9.35
CA TRP A 548 -28.39 17.82 10.11
C TRP A 548 -28.38 16.36 9.67
N HIS A 549 -29.55 15.79 9.37
CA HIS A 549 -29.68 14.43 8.91
C HIS A 549 -29.06 14.22 7.51
N LEU A 550 -29.27 15.18 6.59
CA LEU A 550 -28.75 15.12 5.22
C LEU A 550 -27.29 15.57 5.06
N ALA A 551 -26.74 16.33 6.02
CA ALA A 551 -25.38 16.87 5.94
C ALA A 551 -24.30 15.81 5.67
N PRO A 552 -24.29 14.62 6.32
CA PRO A 552 -23.34 13.56 6.01
C PRO A 552 -23.41 13.07 4.56
N ALA A 553 -24.61 12.96 3.98
CA ALA A 553 -24.80 12.50 2.61
C ALA A 553 -24.26 13.53 1.59
N PHE A 554 -24.55 14.82 1.77
CA PHE A 554 -24.01 15.87 0.90
C PHE A 554 -22.50 16.06 1.06
N GLY A 555 -21.98 16.00 2.30
CA GLY A 555 -20.54 16.04 2.56
C GLY A 555 -19.80 14.86 1.93
N GLY A 556 -20.40 13.67 2.00
CA GLY A 556 -19.90 12.47 1.33
C GLY A 556 -19.88 12.62 -0.20
N LEU A 557 -20.97 13.11 -0.80
CA LEU A 557 -21.04 13.38 -2.23
C LEU A 557 -19.99 14.41 -2.67
N ALA A 558 -19.80 15.49 -1.91
CA ALA A 558 -18.78 16.49 -2.20
C ALA A 558 -17.37 15.88 -2.16
N ALA A 559 -17.06 15.07 -1.14
CA ALA A 559 -15.79 14.35 -1.04
C ALA A 559 -15.57 13.40 -2.22
N LEU A 560 -16.59 12.65 -2.64
CA LEU A 560 -16.54 11.79 -3.82
C LEU A 560 -16.17 12.60 -5.08
N LEU A 561 -16.89 13.70 -5.34
CA LEU A 561 -16.68 14.52 -6.54
C LEU A 561 -15.29 15.18 -6.55
N VAL A 562 -14.88 15.77 -5.42
CA VAL A 562 -13.54 16.38 -5.28
C VAL A 562 -12.45 15.33 -5.47
N GLY A 563 -12.60 14.15 -4.84
CA GLY A 563 -11.67 13.04 -5.01
C GLY A 563 -11.56 12.60 -6.47
N LEU A 564 -12.68 12.43 -7.17
CA LEU A 564 -12.70 12.05 -8.59
C LEU A 564 -12.01 13.09 -9.49
N VAL A 565 -12.24 14.39 -9.26
CA VAL A 565 -11.59 15.46 -10.02
C VAL A 565 -10.08 15.44 -9.81
N LEU A 566 -9.62 15.31 -8.57
CA LEU A 566 -8.19 15.29 -8.24
C LEU A 566 -7.47 14.04 -8.74
N LEU A 567 -8.15 12.89 -8.80
CA LEU A 567 -7.59 11.64 -9.34
C LEU A 567 -7.51 11.59 -10.86
N TRP A 568 -8.38 12.31 -11.58
CA TRP A 568 -8.54 12.17 -13.03
C TRP A 568 -7.24 12.38 -13.84
N PRO A 569 -6.40 13.41 -13.56
CA PRO A 569 -5.17 13.62 -14.33
C PRO A 569 -4.20 12.42 -14.28
N PHE A 570 -4.25 11.62 -13.21
CA PHE A 570 -3.35 10.48 -13.01
C PHE A 570 -3.98 9.15 -13.45
N VAL A 571 -5.21 8.87 -13.00
CA VAL A 571 -5.87 7.58 -13.25
C VAL A 571 -6.60 7.55 -14.59
N GLY A 572 -7.12 8.71 -15.03
CA GLY A 572 -8.03 8.83 -16.17
C GLY A 572 -7.37 9.02 -17.53
N GLN A 573 -6.16 9.57 -17.57
CA GLN A 573 -5.45 9.90 -18.80
C GLN A 573 -4.40 8.85 -19.16
N LEU A 574 -4.37 8.44 -20.43
CA LEU A 574 -3.24 7.70 -20.99
C LEU A 574 -2.08 8.68 -21.14
N ASN A 575 -0.95 8.34 -20.54
CA ASN A 575 0.25 9.18 -20.57
C ASN A 575 1.19 8.68 -21.68
N SER A 576 1.12 9.32 -22.85
CA SER A 576 1.96 8.94 -23.99
C SER A 576 3.46 9.12 -23.72
N ASP A 577 3.86 10.04 -22.83
CA ASP A 577 5.25 10.20 -22.41
C ASP A 577 5.72 8.99 -21.59
N LEU A 578 4.87 8.50 -20.68
CA LEU A 578 5.16 7.30 -19.90
C LEU A 578 5.28 6.05 -20.79
N GLU A 579 4.40 5.91 -21.79
CA GLU A 579 4.49 4.81 -22.76
C GLU A 579 5.79 4.88 -23.57
N ARG A 580 6.19 6.08 -24.01
CA ARG A 580 7.48 6.29 -24.70
C ARG A 580 8.67 5.99 -23.79
N GLU A 581 8.63 6.42 -22.54
CA GLU A 581 9.71 6.17 -21.57
C GLU A 581 9.86 4.66 -21.31
N TRP A 582 8.75 3.93 -21.11
CA TRP A 582 8.79 2.47 -20.97
C TRP A 582 9.27 1.78 -22.24
N ALA A 583 8.82 2.20 -23.42
CA ALA A 583 9.28 1.64 -24.69
C ALA A 583 10.79 1.82 -24.85
N ALA A 584 11.34 2.99 -24.53
CA ALA A 584 12.78 3.23 -24.56
C ALA A 584 13.53 2.29 -23.61
N ARG A 585 13.08 2.17 -22.35
CA ARG A 585 13.72 1.34 -21.32
C ARG A 585 13.70 -0.16 -21.65
N LEU A 586 12.61 -0.64 -22.24
CA LEU A 586 12.46 -2.05 -22.63
C LEU A 586 13.20 -2.39 -23.93
N SER A 587 13.55 -1.38 -24.74
CA SER A 587 14.37 -1.58 -25.95
C SER A 587 15.88 -1.52 -25.69
N SER A 588 16.30 -0.88 -24.59
CA SER A 588 17.70 -0.57 -24.29
C SER A 588 18.44 -1.67 -23.51
N GLY A 589 17.78 -2.76 -23.12
CA GLY A 589 18.43 -3.85 -22.40
C GLY A 589 17.76 -5.18 -22.66
#